data_AF-A0A9N7UI20-F1
#
_entry.id   AF-A0A9N7UI20-F1
#
_cell.length_a   1.000
_cell.length_b   1.000
_cell.length_c   1.000
_cell.angle_alpha   90.00
_cell.angle_beta   90.00
_cell.angle_gamma   90.00
#
_symmetry.space_group_name_H-M   'P 1'
#
loop_
_entity.id
_entity.type
_entity.pdbx_description
1 polymer ?
#
loop_
_entity_poly.entity_id
_entity_poly.type
_entity_poly.pdbx_seq_one_letter_code
_entity_poly.pdbx_strand_id
1 'polypeptide(L)'
;MAEYKLEVSTGYMPSAGTWDHVYVTLIGSDGESEKTELDNWGRDFYPGKIGTYTVKTSSSLGKLLLVKVEKEPFLYFQEEEWYCSTIEVTTPGGDAILFPCHRWISREEYVELRGGRAMKYFEEDYVVLIEHRKKELTFQKSLYQWKPLAEGLLHISSFENVSELPAEIRFRQAKAEEIQKATKQLGMKFKFEGMVGSAEKWKDLDDLKRLFNFQKTPMSEYIAEHWKEDDFYGYQFLNGINPTLIKRCSELPRNFPVTEEMVKPFLAEGSSLMREIGTPVTMLFRFGVILAPDSADLQLLVLGSREEMGRSDPDRAVHMKPVHELLSPDEPNLWLGDVQLEEPVKEALWFKFLQIARGCYIWEGKGSPARDLTIIFENFVLARTKGAWNLGRLAHVLVKALVISDLDCFNSLQAGLPASAIQSLQLVQNATAGLYCYQLLLPLHHPSIHL
;
A
#
# COMPACT_ATOMS: atom_id res chain seq x y z
N MET A 1 -8.67 -0.19 50.31
CA MET A 1 -9.06 -0.98 49.13
C MET A 1 -9.23 -0.01 47.97
N ALA A 2 -8.45 -0.18 46.91
CA ALA A 2 -8.51 0.62 45.70
C ALA A 2 -9.14 -0.21 44.56
N GLU A 3 -10.01 0.41 43.78
CA GLU A 3 -10.76 -0.23 42.70
C GLU A 3 -10.34 0.32 41.35
N TYR A 4 -9.93 -0.56 40.45
CA TYR A 4 -9.57 -0.24 39.06
C TYR A 4 -10.60 -0.88 38.14
N LYS A 5 -11.17 -0.10 37.22
CA LYS A 5 -12.12 -0.60 36.23
C LYS A 5 -11.40 -0.80 34.90
N LEU A 6 -11.55 -1.98 34.32
CA LEU A 6 -10.92 -2.36 33.07
C LEU A 6 -12.00 -2.46 32.00
N GLU A 7 -11.76 -1.84 30.85
CA GLU A 7 -12.51 -2.08 29.62
C GLU A 7 -11.60 -2.80 28.63
N VAL A 8 -11.93 -4.05 28.31
CA VAL A 8 -11.11 -4.92 27.44
C VAL A 8 -11.82 -5.12 26.12
N SER A 9 -11.14 -4.79 25.02
CA SER A 9 -11.67 -4.90 23.66
C SER A 9 -11.04 -6.09 22.92
N THR A 10 -11.88 -6.98 22.41
CA THR A 10 -11.48 -8.09 21.54
C THR A 10 -11.63 -7.69 20.07
N GLY A 11 -10.69 -8.12 19.21
CA GLY A 11 -10.73 -7.80 17.78
C GLY A 11 -12.00 -8.29 17.08
N TYR A 12 -12.39 -7.60 16.00
CA TYR A 12 -13.60 -7.92 15.23
C TYR A 12 -13.43 -9.07 14.23
N MET A 13 -12.21 -9.60 14.08
CA MET A 13 -11.90 -10.61 13.08
C MET A 13 -12.55 -11.95 13.45
N PRO A 14 -12.97 -12.76 12.45
CA PRO A 14 -13.33 -14.16 12.71
C PRO A 14 -12.19 -14.85 13.48
N SER A 15 -12.54 -15.65 14.48
CA SER A 15 -11.60 -16.34 15.37
C SER A 15 -10.74 -15.45 16.29
N ALA A 16 -11.04 -14.15 16.41
CA ALA A 16 -10.34 -13.26 17.35
C ALA A 16 -10.66 -13.53 18.83
N GLY A 17 -11.71 -14.30 19.11
CA GLY A 17 -12.16 -14.59 20.47
C GLY A 17 -11.50 -15.82 21.06
N THR A 18 -11.74 -16.05 22.35
CA THR A 18 -11.29 -17.26 23.06
C THR A 18 -12.35 -17.74 24.04
N TRP A 19 -12.19 -18.98 24.49
CA TRP A 19 -12.90 -19.55 25.65
C TRP A 19 -11.99 -19.74 26.85
N ASP A 20 -10.69 -19.52 26.68
CA ASP A 20 -9.69 -19.65 27.73
C ASP A 20 -9.88 -18.60 28.83
N HIS A 21 -9.37 -18.91 30.02
CA HIS A 21 -9.34 -17.98 31.14
C HIS A 21 -8.32 -16.88 30.86
N VAL A 22 -8.73 -15.62 31.03
CA VAL A 22 -7.84 -14.46 30.88
C VAL A 22 -7.63 -13.81 32.23
N TYR A 23 -6.37 -13.58 32.58
CA TYR A 23 -5.98 -12.95 33.82
C TYR A 23 -5.24 -11.65 33.56
N VAL A 24 -5.42 -10.70 34.47
CA VAL A 24 -4.69 -9.44 34.45
C VAL A 24 -3.98 -9.20 35.78
N THR A 25 -2.76 -8.67 35.69
CA THR A 25 -2.02 -8.08 36.80
C THR A 25 -1.68 -6.64 36.48
N LEU A 26 -2.11 -5.71 37.33
CA LEU A 26 -1.83 -4.28 37.20
C LEU A 26 -0.52 -3.95 37.91
N ILE A 27 0.41 -3.29 37.22
CA ILE A 27 1.74 -2.95 37.75
C ILE A 27 1.85 -1.43 37.80
N GLY A 28 1.96 -0.88 39.01
CA GLY A 28 2.11 0.54 39.25
C GLY A 28 3.44 0.90 39.91
N SER A 29 3.63 2.19 40.20
CA SER A 29 4.85 2.70 40.85
C SER A 29 5.04 2.18 42.28
N ASP A 30 3.94 1.89 42.97
CA ASP A 30 3.95 1.60 44.41
C ASP A 30 3.73 0.10 44.71
N GLY A 31 3.49 -0.71 43.67
CA GLY A 31 3.30 -2.15 43.79
C GLY A 31 2.52 -2.76 42.62
N GLU A 32 2.17 -4.03 42.78
CA GLU A 32 1.43 -4.83 41.80
C GLU A 32 0.13 -5.35 42.40
N SER A 33 -0.90 -5.54 41.58
CA SER A 33 -2.13 -6.23 42.01
C SER A 33 -1.90 -7.74 42.13
N GLU A 34 -2.84 -8.43 42.77
CA GLU A 34 -2.94 -9.89 42.60
C GLU A 34 -3.40 -10.22 41.17
N LYS A 35 -3.04 -11.42 40.72
CA LYS A 35 -3.52 -11.98 39.45
C LYS A 35 -5.03 -12.15 39.53
N THR A 36 -5.76 -11.37 38.74
CA THR A 36 -7.23 -11.32 38.77
C THR A 36 -7.80 -11.90 37.50
N GLU A 37 -8.69 -12.88 37.61
CA GLU A 37 -9.42 -13.43 36.47
C GLU A 37 -10.45 -12.41 35.96
N LEU A 38 -10.51 -12.24 34.65
CA LEU A 38 -11.49 -11.41 33.97
C LEU A 38 -12.69 -12.27 33.57
N ASP A 39 -13.66 -12.38 34.48
CA ASP A 39 -14.85 -13.22 34.31
C ASP A 39 -16.12 -12.42 34.58
N ASN A 40 -17.07 -12.48 33.64
CA ASN A 40 -18.44 -12.02 33.79
C ASN A 40 -19.41 -13.15 33.43
N TRP A 41 -20.68 -12.97 33.80
CA TRP A 41 -21.71 -13.90 33.39
C TRP A 41 -21.84 -13.99 31.85
N GLY A 42 -21.50 -15.16 31.30
CA GLY A 42 -21.63 -15.47 29.88
C GLY A 42 -20.29 -15.70 29.21
N ARG A 43 -20.18 -15.34 27.93
CA ARG A 43 -18.91 -15.42 27.18
C ARG A 43 -18.26 -14.04 27.14
N ASP A 44 -17.07 -13.91 27.73
CA ASP A 44 -16.35 -12.64 27.84
C ASP A 44 -15.61 -12.21 26.58
N PHE A 45 -14.90 -13.13 25.92
CA PHE A 45 -13.94 -12.79 24.87
C PHE A 45 -14.39 -13.29 23.50
N TYR A 46 -15.53 -12.82 22.98
CA TYR A 46 -15.94 -13.09 21.60
C TYR A 46 -15.56 -11.96 20.63
N PRO A 47 -15.43 -12.23 19.32
CA PRO A 47 -15.02 -11.21 18.36
C PRO A 47 -15.86 -9.92 18.43
N GLY A 48 -15.18 -8.78 18.54
CA GLY A 48 -15.78 -7.44 18.63
C GLY A 48 -16.36 -7.08 20.00
N LYS A 49 -16.25 -7.95 21.02
CA LYS A 49 -16.74 -7.69 22.36
C LYS A 49 -15.87 -6.66 23.09
N ILE A 50 -16.55 -5.73 23.76
CA ILE A 50 -16.01 -4.88 24.79
C ILE A 50 -16.58 -5.36 26.14
N GLY A 51 -15.71 -5.86 27.01
CA GLY A 51 -16.04 -6.36 28.34
C GLY A 51 -15.55 -5.40 29.43
N THR A 52 -16.32 -5.24 30.49
CA THR A 52 -15.95 -4.41 31.65
C THR A 52 -15.68 -5.29 32.86
N TYR A 53 -14.58 -5.05 33.56
CA TYR A 53 -14.13 -5.84 34.70
C TYR A 53 -13.63 -4.94 35.83
N THR A 54 -13.56 -5.48 37.04
CA THR A 54 -13.09 -4.74 38.22
C THR A 54 -11.95 -5.49 38.89
N VAL A 55 -10.79 -4.84 39.02
CA VAL A 55 -9.64 -5.32 39.78
C VAL A 55 -9.59 -4.59 41.11
N LYS A 56 -9.63 -5.34 42.22
CA LYS A 56 -9.56 -4.79 43.58
C LYS A 56 -8.19 -5.03 44.18
N THR A 57 -7.66 -4.02 44.84
CA THR A 57 -6.34 -4.05 45.47
C THR A 57 -6.43 -3.60 46.92
N SER A 58 -5.55 -4.10 47.78
CA SER A 58 -5.51 -3.75 49.20
C SER A 58 -5.20 -2.25 49.40
N SER A 59 -4.28 -1.72 48.60
CA SER A 59 -3.81 -0.33 48.58
C SER A 59 -3.70 0.21 47.15
N SER A 60 -3.54 1.52 46.99
CA SER A 60 -3.34 2.12 45.66
C SER A 60 -2.00 1.68 45.07
N LEU A 61 -1.98 1.41 43.77
CA LEU A 61 -0.77 1.03 43.02
C LEU A 61 0.08 2.25 42.61
N GLY A 62 -0.30 3.46 43.03
CA GLY A 62 0.32 4.71 42.58
C GLY A 62 0.05 4.96 41.09
N LYS A 63 1.07 5.42 40.35
CA LYS A 63 0.96 5.64 38.90
C LYS A 63 0.97 4.28 38.21
N LEU A 64 -0.09 3.95 37.48
CA LEU A 64 -0.15 2.72 36.71
C LEU A 64 0.85 2.76 35.54
N LEU A 65 1.71 1.75 35.44
CA LEU A 65 2.84 1.71 34.49
C LEU A 65 2.64 0.64 33.41
N LEU A 66 2.28 -0.59 33.81
CA LEU A 66 2.09 -1.72 32.92
C LEU A 66 0.80 -2.49 33.26
N VAL A 67 0.27 -3.17 32.24
CA VAL A 67 -0.78 -4.19 32.40
C VAL A 67 -0.23 -5.50 31.88
N LYS A 68 -0.08 -6.50 32.76
CA LYS A 68 0.31 -7.84 32.38
C LYS A 68 -0.94 -8.67 32.13
N VAL A 69 -0.98 -9.34 30.98
CA VAL A 69 -2.10 -10.19 30.53
C VAL A 69 -1.59 -11.61 30.35
N GLU A 70 -2.31 -12.57 30.92
CA GLU A 70 -1.99 -14.00 30.86
C GLU A 70 -3.22 -14.79 30.42
N LYS A 71 -3.03 -15.84 29.63
CA LYS A 71 -4.10 -16.71 29.15
C LYS A 71 -3.85 -18.15 29.63
N GLU A 72 -4.85 -18.81 30.19
CA GLU A 72 -4.76 -20.20 30.66
C GLU A 72 -5.88 -21.06 30.06
N PRO A 73 -5.63 -22.36 29.82
CA PRO A 73 -6.59 -23.23 29.16
C PRO A 73 -7.92 -23.36 29.93
N PHE A 74 -9.04 -23.15 29.22
CA PHE A 74 -10.35 -23.59 29.67
C PHE A 74 -10.60 -25.01 29.13
N LEU A 75 -10.54 -26.03 30.00
CA LEU A 75 -10.69 -27.46 29.65
C LEU A 75 -9.63 -27.99 28.64
N TYR A 76 -9.73 -29.26 28.24
CA TYR A 76 -8.81 -29.92 27.28
C TYR A 76 -9.09 -29.57 25.81
N PHE A 77 -9.58 -28.37 25.51
CA PHE A 77 -9.80 -27.93 24.13
C PHE A 77 -8.49 -27.59 23.44
N GLN A 78 -8.49 -27.70 22.10
CA GLN A 78 -7.43 -27.15 21.26
C GLN A 78 -7.24 -25.66 21.57
N GLU A 79 -5.99 -25.19 21.47
CA GLU A 79 -5.68 -23.80 21.75
C GLU A 79 -6.34 -22.86 20.75
N GLU A 80 -7.04 -21.85 21.27
CA GLU A 80 -7.52 -20.69 20.52
C GLU A 80 -6.70 -19.46 20.95
N GLU A 81 -5.89 -18.91 20.04
CA GLU A 81 -5.25 -17.61 20.25
C GLU A 81 -6.31 -16.52 20.43
N TRP A 82 -6.09 -15.56 21.32
CA TRP A 82 -7.00 -14.45 21.54
C TRP A 82 -6.43 -13.16 20.97
N TYR A 83 -7.18 -12.44 20.13
CA TYR A 83 -6.76 -11.13 19.64
C TYR A 83 -7.28 -10.02 20.56
N CYS A 84 -6.39 -9.53 21.43
CA CYS A 84 -6.66 -8.38 22.28
C CYS A 84 -6.39 -7.08 21.51
N SER A 85 -7.39 -6.22 21.37
CA SER A 85 -7.24 -4.92 20.71
C SER A 85 -6.67 -3.89 21.68
N THR A 86 -7.39 -3.60 22.76
CA THR A 86 -7.02 -2.58 23.74
C THR A 86 -7.50 -2.96 25.13
N ILE A 87 -6.80 -2.47 26.16
CA ILE A 87 -7.27 -2.50 27.54
C ILE A 87 -7.24 -1.07 28.08
N GLU A 88 -8.37 -0.52 28.48
CA GLU A 88 -8.44 0.78 29.13
C GLU A 88 -8.66 0.60 30.62
N VAL A 89 -7.81 1.22 31.44
CA VAL A 89 -7.87 1.11 32.90
C VAL A 89 -8.24 2.46 33.49
N THR A 90 -9.42 2.52 34.12
CA THR A 90 -9.82 3.66 34.96
C THR A 90 -9.31 3.45 36.37
N THR A 91 -8.44 4.35 36.83
CA THR A 91 -7.86 4.35 38.18
C THR A 91 -8.90 4.78 39.23
N PRO A 92 -8.66 4.52 40.53
CA PRO A 92 -9.51 5.02 41.61
C PRO A 92 -9.68 6.54 41.62
N GLY A 93 -8.71 7.28 41.07
CA GLY A 93 -8.75 8.74 40.93
C GLY A 93 -9.61 9.24 39.76
N GLY A 94 -10.11 8.34 38.91
CA GLY A 94 -10.91 8.66 37.73
C GLY A 94 -10.11 8.84 36.44
N ASP A 95 -8.77 8.79 36.50
CA ASP A 95 -7.93 8.84 35.30
C ASP A 95 -8.09 7.55 34.49
N ALA A 96 -8.38 7.68 33.20
CA ALA A 96 -8.47 6.57 32.26
C ALA A 96 -7.18 6.47 31.43
N ILE A 97 -6.56 5.29 31.44
CA ILE A 97 -5.28 5.02 30.78
C ILE A 97 -5.49 3.90 29.78
N LEU A 98 -5.26 4.22 28.51
CA LEU A 98 -5.35 3.24 27.41
C LEU A 98 -4.04 2.45 27.27
N PHE A 99 -4.13 1.13 27.22
CA PHE A 99 -3.05 0.20 26.94
C PHE A 99 -3.33 -0.50 25.59
N PRO A 100 -2.76 -0.01 24.48
CA PRO A 100 -2.92 -0.66 23.18
C PRO A 100 -2.19 -2.01 23.16
N CYS A 101 -2.87 -3.06 22.68
CA CYS A 101 -2.30 -4.39 22.53
C CYS A 101 -2.14 -4.75 21.06
N HIS A 102 -3.25 -4.83 20.32
CA HIS A 102 -3.32 -5.18 18.89
C HIS A 102 -2.54 -6.44 18.48
N ARG A 103 -2.54 -7.46 19.36
CA ARG A 103 -1.76 -8.70 19.20
C ARG A 103 -2.57 -9.94 19.55
N TRP A 104 -2.14 -11.07 19.00
CA TRP A 104 -2.61 -12.40 19.39
C TRP A 104 -1.90 -12.84 20.67
N ILE A 105 -2.63 -13.44 21.61
CA ILE A 105 -2.12 -13.93 22.90
C ILE A 105 -2.39 -15.44 22.97
N SER A 106 -1.33 -16.21 23.22
CA SER A 106 -1.31 -17.68 23.33
C SER A 106 -1.20 -18.13 24.80
N ARG A 107 -1.46 -19.40 25.12
CA ARG A 107 -1.53 -19.93 26.50
C ARG A 107 -0.18 -19.91 27.24
N GLU A 108 0.91 -20.01 26.49
CA GLU A 108 2.28 -20.08 27.05
C GLU A 108 2.95 -18.71 27.13
N GLU A 109 2.29 -17.67 26.62
CA GLU A 109 2.81 -16.31 26.58
C GLU A 109 2.06 -15.40 27.54
N TYR A 110 2.80 -14.50 28.18
CA TYR A 110 2.22 -13.33 28.82
C TYR A 110 2.62 -12.09 28.04
N VAL A 111 1.75 -11.09 28.05
CA VAL A 111 2.02 -9.81 27.40
C VAL A 111 1.99 -8.72 28.46
N GLU A 112 3.09 -7.98 28.55
CA GLU A 112 3.14 -6.73 29.32
C GLU A 112 2.87 -5.55 28.38
N LEU A 113 1.84 -4.77 28.69
CA LEU A 113 1.38 -3.65 27.89
C LEU A 113 1.75 -2.34 28.57
N ARG A 114 2.17 -1.36 27.76
CA ARG A 114 2.42 0.02 28.20
C ARG A 114 1.24 0.92 27.91
N GLY A 115 1.14 2.01 28.66
CA GLY A 115 0.21 3.10 28.31
C GLY A 115 0.48 3.64 26.90
N GLY A 116 -0.59 3.98 26.16
CA GLY A 116 -0.57 4.29 24.74
C GLY A 116 0.10 5.61 24.34
N ARG A 117 0.64 6.37 25.30
CA ARG A 117 1.47 7.54 25.00
C ARG A 117 2.79 7.07 24.42
N ALA A 118 3.12 7.50 23.21
CA ALA A 118 4.42 7.23 22.61
C ALA A 118 5.56 7.90 23.42
N MET A 119 6.57 7.12 23.79
CA MET A 119 7.70 7.57 24.62
C MET A 119 9.04 7.18 23.99
N LYS A 120 10.00 8.09 23.96
CA LYS A 120 11.39 7.77 23.61
C LYS A 120 12.12 7.16 24.80
N TYR A 121 13.24 6.49 24.54
CA TYR A 121 13.97 5.77 25.59
C TYR A 121 14.49 6.69 26.71
N PHE A 122 14.84 7.94 26.38
CA PHE A 122 15.40 8.92 27.32
C PHE A 122 14.33 9.77 28.02
N GLU A 123 13.06 9.63 27.63
CA GLU A 123 11.91 10.27 28.27
C GLU A 123 11.29 9.36 29.35
N GLU A 124 11.90 8.19 29.60
CA GLU A 124 11.40 7.19 30.53
C GLU A 124 12.00 7.37 31.92
N ASP A 125 11.16 7.73 32.89
CA ASP A 125 11.59 8.04 34.26
C ASP A 125 11.57 6.82 35.20
N TYR A 126 10.84 5.76 34.82
CA TYR A 126 10.63 4.60 35.68
C TYR A 126 11.53 3.42 35.28
N VAL A 127 12.31 2.92 36.24
CA VAL A 127 13.24 1.79 36.04
C VAL A 127 12.53 0.55 35.47
N VAL A 128 11.33 0.23 35.99
CA VAL A 128 10.49 -0.88 35.51
C VAL A 128 10.21 -0.76 34.01
N LEU A 129 9.91 0.46 33.54
CA LEU A 129 9.69 0.70 32.13
C LEU A 129 11.04 0.64 31.36
N ILE A 130 12.13 1.20 31.86
CA ILE A 130 13.43 1.06 31.17
C ILE A 130 13.79 -0.43 30.97
N GLU A 131 13.59 -1.27 31.99
CA GLU A 131 13.86 -2.70 31.94
C GLU A 131 12.91 -3.45 31.00
N HIS A 132 11.61 -3.18 31.06
CA HIS A 132 10.62 -3.73 30.13
C HIS A 132 11.05 -3.48 28.68
N ARG A 133 11.45 -2.25 28.33
CA ARG A 133 11.87 -1.90 26.97
C ARG A 133 13.12 -2.67 26.54
N LYS A 134 14.08 -2.84 27.45
CA LYS A 134 15.31 -3.62 27.17
C LYS A 134 14.98 -5.10 26.92
N LYS A 135 14.10 -5.70 27.74
CA LYS A 135 13.64 -7.08 27.59
C LYS A 135 12.92 -7.27 26.25
N GLU A 136 11.95 -6.40 25.95
CA GLU A 136 11.21 -6.40 24.68
C GLU A 136 12.16 -6.30 23.48
N LEU A 137 13.08 -5.32 23.45
CA LEU A 137 14.02 -5.17 22.34
C LEU A 137 14.97 -6.36 22.20
N THR A 138 15.36 -7.00 23.30
CA THR A 138 16.22 -8.19 23.28
C THR A 138 15.46 -9.37 22.68
N PHE A 139 14.22 -9.57 23.12
CA PHE A 139 13.31 -10.59 22.56
C PHE A 139 13.07 -10.36 21.07
N GLN A 140 12.68 -9.15 20.67
CA GLN A 140 12.45 -8.76 19.28
C GLN A 140 13.68 -9.01 18.38
N LYS A 141 14.89 -8.67 18.84
CA LYS A 141 16.14 -8.96 18.10
C LYS A 141 16.43 -10.45 17.99
N SER A 142 16.06 -11.24 18.99
CA SER A 142 16.24 -12.69 18.96
C SER A 142 15.26 -13.37 17.99
N LEU A 143 14.04 -12.84 17.88
CA LEU A 143 12.97 -13.38 17.05
C LEU A 143 13.11 -12.96 15.58
N TYR A 144 13.34 -11.67 15.31
CA TYR A 144 13.42 -11.09 13.97
C TYR A 144 14.87 -10.96 13.52
N GLN A 145 15.44 -12.07 13.03
CA GLN A 145 16.83 -12.10 12.56
C GLN A 145 16.93 -11.94 11.04
N TRP A 146 18.11 -11.52 10.59
CA TRP A 146 18.41 -11.34 9.17
C TRP A 146 19.31 -12.47 8.67
N LYS A 147 19.08 -12.93 7.44
CA LYS A 147 19.98 -13.82 6.71
C LYS A 147 20.33 -13.24 5.33
N PRO A 148 21.55 -13.47 4.83
CA PRO A 148 21.88 -13.08 3.46
C PRO A 148 21.10 -13.95 2.46
N LEU A 149 20.53 -13.33 1.42
CA LEU A 149 19.92 -14.08 0.31
C LEU A 149 20.98 -14.54 -0.70
N ALA A 150 21.84 -13.61 -1.12
CA ALA A 150 23.02 -13.85 -1.95
C ALA A 150 23.98 -12.65 -1.81
N GLU A 151 25.23 -12.80 -2.25
CA GLU A 151 26.20 -11.70 -2.27
C GLU A 151 25.69 -10.52 -3.11
N GLY A 152 25.79 -9.30 -2.58
CA GLY A 152 25.33 -8.08 -3.25
C GLY A 152 23.82 -7.82 -3.20
N LEU A 153 23.00 -8.74 -2.67
CA LEU A 153 21.58 -8.54 -2.46
C LEU A 153 21.26 -8.08 -1.03
N LEU A 154 20.07 -7.49 -0.86
CA LEU A 154 19.56 -7.12 0.47
C LEU A 154 19.38 -8.37 1.34
N HIS A 155 19.65 -8.21 2.63
CA HIS A 155 19.35 -9.24 3.62
C HIS A 155 17.84 -9.42 3.72
N ILE A 156 17.41 -10.65 4.00
CA ILE A 156 16.01 -11.02 4.17
C ILE A 156 15.78 -11.55 5.58
N SER A 157 14.51 -11.72 5.95
CA SER A 157 14.14 -12.35 7.21
C SER A 157 14.70 -13.77 7.31
N SER A 158 15.11 -14.20 8.50
CA SER A 158 15.68 -15.53 8.74
C SER A 158 14.68 -16.67 8.60
N PHE A 159 13.39 -16.43 8.83
CA PHE A 159 12.31 -17.43 8.70
C PHE A 159 12.38 -18.18 7.36
N GLU A 160 12.21 -19.50 7.40
CA GLU A 160 12.21 -20.35 6.21
C GLU A 160 10.78 -20.61 5.71
N ASN A 161 9.82 -20.67 6.64
CA ASN A 161 8.44 -21.05 6.36
C ASN A 161 7.43 -20.04 6.93
N VAL A 162 6.27 -19.93 6.28
CA VAL A 162 5.17 -19.05 6.73
C VAL A 162 4.64 -19.45 8.12
N SER A 163 4.73 -20.73 8.48
CA SER A 163 4.35 -21.24 9.80
C SER A 163 5.25 -20.78 10.93
N GLU A 164 6.51 -20.43 10.63
CA GLU A 164 7.48 -19.91 11.61
C GLU A 164 7.26 -18.42 11.90
N LEU A 165 6.51 -17.72 11.03
CA LEU A 165 6.24 -16.30 11.21
C LEU A 165 5.41 -16.08 12.48
N PRO A 166 5.78 -15.11 13.33
CA PRO A 166 4.93 -14.65 14.41
C PRO A 166 3.55 -14.22 13.91
N ALA A 167 2.53 -14.44 14.74
CA ALA A 167 1.14 -14.16 14.39
C ALA A 167 0.93 -12.70 13.96
N GLU A 168 1.72 -11.77 14.49
CA GLU A 168 1.67 -10.33 14.21
C GLU A 168 2.06 -9.96 12.77
N ILE A 169 2.95 -10.73 12.14
CA ILE A 169 3.42 -10.45 10.78
C ILE A 169 2.93 -11.48 9.76
N ARG A 170 2.18 -12.49 10.20
CA ARG A 170 1.53 -13.46 9.33
C ARG A 170 0.33 -12.80 8.62
N PHE A 171 0.03 -13.25 7.41
CA PHE A 171 -1.22 -12.86 6.77
C PHE A 171 -2.42 -13.23 7.65
N ARG A 172 -3.42 -12.35 7.68
CA ARG A 172 -4.73 -12.69 8.23
C ARG A 172 -5.24 -13.95 7.54
N GLN A 173 -5.85 -14.86 8.30
CA GLN A 173 -6.36 -16.13 7.77
C GLN A 173 -7.24 -15.92 6.54
N ALA A 174 -8.20 -14.99 6.59
CA ALA A 174 -9.05 -14.66 5.44
C ALA A 174 -8.26 -14.23 4.19
N LYS A 175 -7.16 -13.47 4.37
CA LYS A 175 -6.31 -13.05 3.24
C LYS A 175 -5.49 -14.21 2.69
N ALA A 176 -4.96 -15.06 3.56
CA ALA A 176 -4.24 -16.27 3.17
C ALA A 176 -5.15 -17.24 2.39
N GLU A 177 -6.39 -17.44 2.85
CA GLU A 177 -7.41 -18.23 2.18
C GLU A 177 -7.82 -17.62 0.83
N GLU A 178 -7.98 -16.30 0.75
CA GLU A 178 -8.26 -15.59 -0.50
C GLU A 178 -7.15 -15.82 -1.54
N ILE A 179 -5.88 -15.63 -1.13
CA ILE A 179 -4.72 -15.87 -1.99
C ILE A 179 -4.69 -17.33 -2.44
N GLN A 180 -4.81 -18.28 -1.49
CA GLN A 180 -4.77 -19.71 -1.81
C GLN A 180 -5.90 -20.12 -2.75
N LYS A 181 -7.12 -19.59 -2.54
CA LYS A 181 -8.27 -19.84 -3.40
C LYS A 181 -8.05 -19.28 -4.79
N ALA A 182 -7.58 -18.04 -4.91
CA ALA A 182 -7.28 -17.41 -6.19
C ALA A 182 -6.22 -18.21 -6.96
N THR A 183 -5.12 -18.60 -6.31
CA THR A 183 -4.05 -19.41 -6.90
C THR A 183 -4.55 -20.79 -7.33
N LYS A 184 -5.32 -21.49 -6.50
CA LYS A 184 -5.90 -22.80 -6.85
C LYS A 184 -6.87 -22.70 -8.02
N GLN A 185 -7.76 -21.70 -8.02
CA GLN A 185 -8.70 -21.48 -9.10
C GLN A 185 -7.98 -21.20 -10.43
N LEU A 186 -6.98 -20.32 -10.41
CA LEU A 186 -6.17 -20.00 -11.59
C LEU A 186 -5.39 -21.22 -12.09
N GLY A 187 -4.72 -21.94 -11.18
CA GLY A 187 -3.95 -23.14 -11.51
C GLY A 187 -4.80 -24.28 -12.08
N MET A 188 -5.99 -24.54 -11.50
CA MET A 188 -6.93 -25.52 -12.04
C MET A 188 -7.40 -25.12 -13.44
N LYS A 189 -7.71 -23.84 -13.66
CA LYS A 189 -8.18 -23.33 -14.95
C LYS A 189 -7.13 -23.50 -16.05
N PHE A 190 -5.87 -23.13 -15.79
CA PHE A 190 -4.78 -23.38 -16.73
C PHE A 190 -4.52 -24.87 -16.97
N LYS A 191 -4.75 -25.72 -15.96
CA LYS A 191 -4.58 -27.19 -16.09
C LYS A 191 -5.67 -27.80 -16.98
N PHE A 192 -6.93 -27.37 -16.84
CA PHE A 192 -8.04 -27.84 -17.69
C PHE A 192 -7.83 -27.51 -19.16
N GLU A 193 -7.22 -26.37 -19.45
CA GLU A 193 -6.91 -25.91 -20.81
C GLU A 193 -5.63 -26.54 -21.37
N GLY A 194 -5.02 -27.47 -20.64
CA GLY A 194 -3.80 -28.15 -21.05
C GLY A 194 -2.59 -27.23 -21.13
N MET A 195 -2.63 -26.04 -20.50
CA MET A 195 -1.55 -25.04 -20.61
C MET A 195 -0.46 -25.26 -19.56
N VAL A 196 -0.78 -25.84 -18.40
CA VAL A 196 0.21 -26.13 -17.35
C VAL A 196 1.10 -27.30 -17.77
N GLY A 197 2.41 -27.03 -17.93
CA GLY A 197 3.41 -28.06 -18.27
C GLY A 197 3.38 -28.52 -19.73
N SER A 198 2.64 -27.84 -20.60
CA SER A 198 2.65 -28.12 -22.04
C SER A 198 3.95 -27.62 -22.67
N ALA A 199 4.53 -28.48 -23.51
CA ALA A 199 5.67 -28.14 -24.37
C ALA A 199 5.23 -27.72 -25.78
N GLU A 200 3.92 -27.58 -26.01
CA GLU A 200 3.38 -27.15 -27.31
C GLU A 200 3.77 -25.70 -27.60
N LYS A 201 4.16 -25.46 -28.85
CA LYS A 201 4.44 -24.10 -29.33
C LYS A 201 3.12 -23.46 -29.76
N TRP A 202 2.94 -22.18 -29.42
CA TRP A 202 1.90 -21.34 -30.00
C TRP A 202 2.03 -21.33 -31.53
N LYS A 203 0.93 -21.51 -32.27
CA LYS A 203 0.98 -21.61 -33.73
C LYS A 203 1.10 -20.23 -34.36
N ASP A 204 0.45 -19.24 -33.75
CA ASP A 204 0.49 -17.84 -34.11
C ASP A 204 0.22 -16.95 -32.88
N LEU A 205 0.26 -15.62 -33.09
CA LEU A 205 0.02 -14.63 -32.04
C LEU A 205 -1.47 -14.57 -31.61
N ASP A 206 -2.39 -15.03 -32.45
CA ASP A 206 -3.82 -15.06 -32.12
C ASP A 206 -4.13 -16.19 -31.14
N ASP A 207 -3.38 -17.30 -31.17
CA ASP A 207 -3.47 -18.35 -30.15
C ASP A 207 -3.15 -17.84 -28.73
N LEU A 208 -2.31 -16.79 -28.58
CA LEU A 208 -2.04 -16.16 -27.28
C LEU A 208 -3.29 -15.46 -26.70
N LYS A 209 -4.26 -15.08 -27.53
CA LYS A 209 -5.53 -14.48 -27.06
C LYS A 209 -6.33 -15.44 -26.17
N ARG A 210 -6.09 -16.75 -26.29
CA ARG A 210 -6.69 -17.76 -25.40
C ARG A 210 -6.32 -17.52 -23.93
N LEU A 211 -5.15 -16.97 -23.64
CA LEU A 211 -4.74 -16.61 -22.27
C LEU A 211 -5.66 -15.54 -21.67
N PHE A 212 -6.12 -14.59 -22.48
CA PHE A 212 -6.99 -13.50 -22.03
C PHE A 212 -8.45 -13.93 -21.87
N ASN A 213 -8.88 -15.09 -22.38
CA ASN A 213 -10.22 -15.64 -22.12
C ASN A 213 -10.47 -15.96 -20.64
N PHE A 214 -9.41 -15.99 -19.81
CA PHE A 214 -9.52 -16.45 -18.43
C PHE A 214 -9.75 -15.35 -17.40
N GLN A 215 -9.24 -14.15 -17.65
CA GLN A 215 -9.47 -12.95 -16.85
C GLN A 215 -9.48 -11.74 -17.78
N LYS A 216 -10.64 -11.45 -18.33
CA LYS A 216 -10.86 -10.26 -19.15
C LYS A 216 -11.07 -9.07 -18.22
N THR A 217 -10.14 -8.14 -18.28
CA THR A 217 -10.32 -6.79 -17.77
C THR A 217 -10.40 -5.84 -18.96
N PRO A 218 -11.05 -4.67 -18.81
CA PRO A 218 -11.05 -3.66 -19.86
C PRO A 218 -9.63 -3.32 -20.36
N MET A 219 -8.65 -3.28 -19.44
CA MET A 219 -7.24 -3.00 -19.78
C MET A 219 -6.59 -4.14 -20.58
N SER A 220 -6.83 -5.40 -20.23
CA SER A 220 -6.26 -6.53 -20.98
C SER A 220 -6.85 -6.66 -22.39
N GLU A 221 -8.14 -6.33 -22.57
CA GLU A 221 -8.77 -6.31 -23.89
C GLU A 221 -8.21 -5.16 -24.73
N TYR A 222 -8.10 -3.96 -24.14
CA TYR A 222 -7.44 -2.82 -24.79
C TYR A 222 -6.01 -3.17 -25.22
N ILE A 223 -5.20 -3.80 -24.35
CA ILE A 223 -3.86 -4.24 -24.71
C ILE A 223 -3.90 -5.23 -25.89
N ALA A 224 -4.79 -6.23 -25.85
CA ALA A 224 -4.87 -7.23 -26.91
C ALA A 224 -5.23 -6.64 -28.29
N GLU A 225 -5.94 -5.52 -28.32
CA GLU A 225 -6.30 -4.78 -29.54
C GLU A 225 -5.18 -3.83 -29.99
N HIS A 226 -4.56 -3.09 -29.06
CA HIS A 226 -3.68 -1.96 -29.37
C HIS A 226 -2.18 -2.24 -29.21
N TRP A 227 -1.75 -3.44 -28.79
CA TRP A 227 -0.33 -3.72 -28.51
C TRP A 227 0.64 -3.52 -29.69
N LYS A 228 0.12 -3.48 -30.93
CA LYS A 228 0.92 -3.24 -32.16
C LYS A 228 1.04 -1.76 -32.52
N GLU A 229 0.36 -0.87 -31.83
CA GLU A 229 0.37 0.57 -32.10
C GLU A 229 1.56 1.22 -31.41
N ASP A 230 2.36 1.98 -32.16
CA ASP A 230 3.57 2.64 -31.65
C ASP A 230 3.24 3.64 -30.53
N ASP A 231 2.14 4.39 -30.67
CA ASP A 231 1.66 5.32 -29.64
C ASP A 231 1.33 4.60 -28.33
N PHE A 232 0.69 3.44 -28.40
CA PHE A 232 0.37 2.65 -27.22
C PHE A 232 1.61 1.97 -26.62
N TYR A 233 2.57 1.60 -27.46
CA TYR A 233 3.87 1.11 -27.02
C TYR A 233 4.65 2.21 -26.27
N GLY A 234 4.73 3.43 -26.81
CA GLY A 234 5.29 4.61 -26.14
C GLY A 234 4.58 4.96 -24.83
N TYR A 235 3.24 4.96 -24.85
CA TYR A 235 2.39 5.24 -23.70
C TYR A 235 2.72 4.36 -22.47
N GLN A 236 3.07 3.09 -22.68
CA GLN A 236 3.39 2.17 -21.60
C GLN A 236 4.68 2.53 -20.84
N PHE A 237 5.62 3.25 -21.45
CA PHE A 237 6.81 3.73 -20.75
C PHE A 237 6.51 4.84 -19.73
N LEU A 238 5.36 5.50 -19.87
CA LEU A 238 4.90 6.56 -18.95
C LEU A 238 3.79 6.08 -18.01
N ASN A 239 2.93 5.17 -18.47
CA ASN A 239 1.68 4.81 -17.78
C ASN A 239 1.47 3.29 -17.62
N GLY A 240 2.43 2.48 -18.08
CA GLY A 240 2.35 1.02 -18.02
C GLY A 240 2.84 0.44 -16.69
N ILE A 241 3.25 -0.82 -16.71
CA ILE A 241 3.63 -1.58 -15.50
C ILE A 241 4.96 -1.10 -14.91
N ASN A 242 5.89 -0.62 -15.74
CA ASN A 242 7.20 -0.14 -15.28
C ASN A 242 7.56 1.25 -15.83
N PRO A 243 6.93 2.32 -15.31
CA PRO A 243 7.11 3.68 -15.81
C PRO A 243 8.38 4.37 -15.27
N THR A 244 9.43 3.60 -14.95
CA THR A 244 10.63 4.13 -14.25
C THR A 244 11.89 4.18 -15.09
N LEU A 245 11.87 3.63 -16.32
CA LEU A 245 13.07 3.41 -17.12
C LEU A 245 13.35 4.49 -18.16
N ILE A 246 12.32 5.14 -18.70
CA ILE A 246 12.47 6.10 -19.79
C ILE A 246 13.18 7.37 -19.32
N LYS A 247 14.23 7.78 -20.03
CA LYS A 247 15.01 8.99 -19.74
C LYS A 247 15.04 9.89 -20.96
N ARG A 248 15.03 11.21 -20.72
CA ARG A 248 15.32 12.18 -21.77
C ARG A 248 16.75 11.98 -22.26
N CYS A 249 16.91 11.79 -23.57
CA CYS A 249 18.21 11.73 -24.22
C CYS A 249 18.70 13.16 -24.44
N SER A 250 19.82 13.54 -23.82
CA SER A 250 20.48 14.84 -24.05
C SER A 250 21.64 14.73 -25.06
N GLU A 251 22.15 13.51 -25.27
CA GLU A 251 23.15 13.17 -26.26
C GLU A 251 22.98 11.69 -26.65
N LEU A 252 23.11 11.37 -27.93
CA LEU A 252 23.03 9.99 -28.40
C LEU A 252 24.23 9.18 -27.87
N PRO A 253 23.98 8.00 -27.28
CA PRO A 253 25.07 7.10 -26.89
C PRO A 253 25.92 6.71 -28.11
N ARG A 254 27.25 6.74 -27.96
CA ARG A 254 28.19 6.44 -29.07
C ARG A 254 28.03 5.01 -29.63
N ASN A 255 27.54 4.09 -28.81
CA ASN A 255 27.24 2.71 -29.20
C ASN A 255 25.84 2.53 -29.82
N PHE A 256 25.10 3.61 -30.03
CA PHE A 256 23.78 3.60 -30.65
C PHE A 256 23.73 4.59 -31.83
N PRO A 257 24.28 4.20 -33.00
CA PRO A 257 24.56 5.11 -34.12
C PRO A 257 23.31 5.37 -34.98
N VAL A 258 22.29 5.97 -34.39
CA VAL A 258 21.11 6.46 -35.11
C VAL A 258 21.51 7.65 -35.96
N THR A 259 21.10 7.64 -37.23
CA THR A 259 21.36 8.73 -38.18
C THR A 259 20.10 9.51 -38.49
N GLU A 260 20.25 10.76 -38.91
CA GLU A 260 19.11 11.61 -39.27
C GLU A 260 18.21 10.98 -40.35
N GLU A 261 18.80 10.32 -41.35
CA GLU A 261 18.03 9.70 -42.43
C GLU A 261 17.18 8.51 -41.96
N MET A 262 17.57 7.82 -40.88
CA MET A 262 16.78 6.74 -40.30
C MET A 262 15.49 7.25 -39.64
N VAL A 263 15.53 8.48 -39.14
CA VAL A 263 14.50 9.03 -38.24
C VAL A 263 13.66 10.11 -38.91
N LYS A 264 14.13 10.64 -40.04
CA LYS A 264 13.52 11.72 -40.80
C LYS A 264 12.00 11.59 -41.02
N PRO A 265 11.43 10.41 -41.31
CA PRO A 265 9.98 10.27 -41.47
C PRO A 265 9.17 10.55 -40.20
N PHE A 266 9.82 10.51 -39.03
CA PHE A 266 9.21 10.69 -37.70
C PHE A 266 9.52 12.06 -37.09
N LEU A 267 10.41 12.85 -37.71
CA LEU A 267 10.71 14.20 -37.24
C LEU A 267 9.64 15.18 -37.70
N ALA A 268 9.37 16.22 -36.91
CA ALA A 268 8.57 17.35 -37.34
C ALA A 268 9.16 17.99 -38.62
N GLU A 269 8.29 18.50 -39.49
CA GLU A 269 8.68 19.08 -40.78
C GLU A 269 9.67 20.24 -40.58
N GLY A 270 10.85 20.15 -41.23
CA GLY A 270 11.93 21.14 -41.09
C GLY A 270 12.76 21.02 -39.81
N SER A 271 12.56 19.97 -39.01
CA SER A 271 13.40 19.65 -37.87
C SER A 271 14.57 18.71 -38.21
N SER A 272 15.46 18.47 -37.25
CA SER A 272 16.59 17.54 -37.36
C SER A 272 16.75 16.77 -36.05
N LEU A 273 17.36 15.58 -36.11
CA LEU A 273 17.58 14.74 -34.93
C LEU A 273 18.32 15.49 -33.81
N MET A 274 19.37 16.24 -34.17
CA MET A 274 20.14 17.03 -33.19
C MET A 274 19.34 18.20 -32.62
N ARG A 275 18.45 18.80 -33.42
CA ARG A 275 17.57 19.87 -32.94
C ARG A 275 16.57 19.32 -31.93
N GLU A 276 15.94 18.18 -32.21
CA GLU A 276 14.96 17.56 -31.33
C GLU A 276 15.57 17.09 -29.99
N ILE A 277 16.79 16.56 -30.01
CA ILE A 277 17.55 16.25 -28.78
C ILE A 277 17.85 17.52 -27.97
N GLY A 278 18.10 18.64 -28.66
CA GLY A 278 18.43 19.93 -28.05
C GLY A 278 17.23 20.78 -27.66
N THR A 279 16.02 20.47 -28.15
CA THR A 279 14.81 21.24 -27.87
C THR A 279 14.36 20.95 -26.42
N PRO A 280 14.14 21.98 -25.59
CA PRO A 280 13.55 21.80 -24.28
C PRO A 280 12.12 21.25 -24.45
N VAL A 281 11.85 20.11 -23.83
CA VAL A 281 10.54 19.48 -23.91
C VAL A 281 9.60 20.17 -22.93
N THR A 282 8.47 20.67 -23.42
CA THR A 282 7.36 21.08 -22.55
C THR A 282 6.55 19.86 -22.16
N MET A 283 6.50 19.57 -20.86
CA MET A 283 5.71 18.47 -20.34
C MET A 283 4.30 18.94 -20.02
N LEU A 284 3.28 18.28 -20.58
CA LEU A 284 1.88 18.50 -20.24
C LEU A 284 1.47 17.51 -19.15
N PHE A 285 1.25 18.00 -17.94
CA PHE A 285 0.71 17.21 -16.84
C PHE A 285 -0.81 17.27 -16.86
N ARG A 286 -1.44 16.11 -17.06
CA ARG A 286 -2.87 15.91 -16.95
C ARG A 286 -3.20 15.31 -15.60
N PHE A 287 -3.71 16.13 -14.70
CA PHE A 287 -4.23 15.71 -13.41
C PHE A 287 -5.66 15.23 -13.58
N GLY A 288 -5.95 14.00 -13.16
CA GLY A 288 -7.25 13.38 -13.20
C GLY A 288 -7.73 12.98 -11.81
N VAL A 289 -9.02 13.19 -11.52
CA VAL A 289 -9.63 12.66 -10.30
C VAL A 289 -11.09 12.29 -10.58
N ILE A 290 -11.51 11.15 -10.02
CA ILE A 290 -12.91 10.69 -10.10
C ILE A 290 -13.63 11.14 -8.84
N LEU A 291 -14.67 11.97 -9.00
CA LEU A 291 -15.48 12.51 -7.91
C LEU A 291 -16.96 12.54 -8.30
N ALA A 292 -17.83 12.21 -7.34
CA ALA A 292 -19.27 12.44 -7.44
C ALA A 292 -19.59 13.84 -6.91
N PRO A 293 -20.24 14.72 -7.68
CA PRO A 293 -20.47 16.09 -7.27
C PRO A 293 -21.65 16.24 -6.31
N ASP A 294 -21.42 16.65 -5.07
CA ASP A 294 -22.49 16.87 -4.09
C ASP A 294 -23.44 18.05 -4.45
N SER A 295 -23.10 18.84 -5.47
CA SER A 295 -23.93 19.93 -5.99
C SER A 295 -23.61 20.29 -7.44
N ALA A 296 -24.59 20.87 -8.15
CA ALA A 296 -24.45 21.28 -9.56
C ALA A 296 -23.51 22.48 -9.77
N ASP A 297 -23.21 23.23 -8.71
CA ASP A 297 -22.30 24.38 -8.68
C ASP A 297 -20.87 24.01 -8.24
N LEU A 298 -20.56 22.72 -8.10
CA LEU A 298 -19.24 22.25 -7.71
C LEU A 298 -18.18 22.69 -8.74
N GLN A 299 -17.19 23.45 -8.28
CA GLN A 299 -15.97 23.67 -9.04
C GLN A 299 -14.83 22.86 -8.44
N LEU A 300 -14.04 22.24 -9.32
CA LEU A 300 -12.89 21.47 -8.94
C LEU A 300 -11.63 22.11 -9.48
N LEU A 301 -10.60 22.18 -8.64
CA LEU A 301 -9.34 22.84 -8.91
C LEU A 301 -8.18 21.92 -8.54
N VAL A 302 -7.08 22.04 -9.28
CA VAL A 302 -5.79 21.49 -8.89
C VAL A 302 -4.81 22.65 -8.70
N LEU A 303 -4.15 22.69 -7.54
CA LEU A 303 -3.12 23.68 -7.24
C LEU A 303 -1.83 22.98 -6.86
N GLY A 304 -0.72 23.67 -7.01
CA GLY A 304 0.59 23.10 -6.74
C GLY A 304 1.65 24.12 -6.39
N SER A 305 2.83 23.66 -6.01
CA SER A 305 3.93 24.52 -5.53
C SER A 305 4.57 25.37 -6.63
N ARG A 306 4.32 25.02 -7.90
CA ARG A 306 4.83 25.71 -9.08
C ARG A 306 4.00 26.93 -9.47
N GLU A 307 4.60 27.83 -10.22
CA GLU A 307 3.97 29.06 -10.68
C GLU A 307 2.81 28.78 -11.64
N GLU A 308 3.00 27.80 -12.51
CA GLU A 308 2.02 27.29 -13.47
C GLU A 308 0.80 26.64 -12.79
N MET A 309 0.90 26.35 -11.48
CA MET A 309 -0.14 25.77 -10.64
C MET A 309 -0.58 26.70 -9.50
N GLY A 310 -0.24 27.99 -9.59
CA GLY A 310 -0.71 29.02 -8.65
C GLY A 310 0.09 29.15 -7.35
N ARG A 311 1.24 28.47 -7.17
CA ARG A 311 2.05 28.50 -5.93
C ARG A 311 1.24 28.24 -4.65
N SER A 312 0.33 27.28 -4.74
CA SER A 312 -0.60 26.89 -3.69
C SER A 312 -1.62 27.97 -3.29
N ASP A 313 -1.83 28.98 -4.13
CA ASP A 313 -2.88 29.97 -4.00
C ASP A 313 -4.18 29.47 -4.67
N PRO A 314 -5.29 29.31 -3.92
CA PRO A 314 -6.59 28.93 -4.46
C PRO A 314 -7.09 29.82 -5.60
N ASP A 315 -6.80 31.12 -5.55
CA ASP A 315 -7.29 32.10 -6.55
C ASP A 315 -6.52 32.01 -7.88
N ARG A 316 -5.41 31.28 -7.88
CA ARG A 316 -4.55 31.04 -9.04
C ARG A 316 -4.49 29.55 -9.43
N ALA A 317 -5.37 28.74 -8.86
CA ALA A 317 -5.41 27.30 -9.09
C ALA A 317 -5.96 26.96 -10.49
N VAL A 318 -5.61 25.79 -10.99
CA VAL A 318 -6.00 25.33 -12.33
C VAL A 318 -7.38 24.70 -12.25
N HIS A 319 -8.34 25.29 -12.96
CA HIS A 319 -9.70 24.76 -13.05
C HIS A 319 -9.71 23.42 -13.79
N MET A 320 -10.34 22.42 -13.17
CA MET A 320 -10.56 21.12 -13.76
C MET A 320 -11.91 21.09 -14.47
N LYS A 321 -11.98 20.33 -15.57
CA LYS A 321 -13.18 20.15 -16.38
C LYS A 321 -13.68 18.71 -16.27
N PRO A 322 -15.01 18.49 -16.14
CA PRO A 322 -15.55 17.15 -16.22
C PRO A 322 -15.42 16.62 -17.65
N VAL A 323 -15.10 15.33 -17.81
CA VAL A 323 -14.94 14.68 -19.11
C VAL A 323 -16.29 14.45 -19.79
N HIS A 324 -17.34 14.26 -19.00
CA HIS A 324 -18.71 14.08 -19.48
C HIS A 324 -19.63 15.16 -18.92
N GLU A 325 -20.67 15.55 -19.66
CA GLU A 325 -21.76 16.37 -19.12
C GLU A 325 -22.45 15.60 -17.99
N LEU A 326 -22.64 16.26 -16.84
CA LEU A 326 -23.24 15.64 -15.66
C LEU A 326 -24.72 15.32 -15.90
N LEU A 327 -25.02 14.05 -16.15
CA LEU A 327 -26.38 13.55 -16.35
C LEU A 327 -27.18 13.46 -15.04
N SER A 328 -26.50 13.36 -13.89
CA SER A 328 -27.07 13.28 -12.55
C SER A 328 -26.08 13.79 -11.48
N PRO A 329 -26.53 14.48 -10.41
CA PRO A 329 -25.65 14.95 -9.33
C PRO A 329 -24.98 13.80 -8.54
N ASP A 330 -25.56 12.60 -8.52
CA ASP A 330 -25.01 11.50 -7.72
C ASP A 330 -24.04 10.57 -8.48
N GLU A 331 -23.77 10.83 -9.76
CA GLU A 331 -22.88 9.98 -10.57
C GLU A 331 -21.41 10.44 -10.51
N PRO A 332 -20.45 9.51 -10.31
CA PRO A 332 -19.03 9.82 -10.32
C PRO A 332 -18.59 10.24 -11.73
N ASN A 333 -17.91 11.39 -11.83
CA ASN A 333 -17.37 11.90 -13.09
C ASN A 333 -15.85 12.00 -13.00
N LEU A 334 -15.16 11.80 -14.13
CA LEU A 334 -13.73 12.04 -14.24
C LEU A 334 -13.51 13.53 -14.53
N TRP A 335 -12.71 14.19 -13.70
CA TRP A 335 -12.33 15.58 -13.87
C TRP A 335 -10.87 15.66 -14.29
N LEU A 336 -10.57 16.51 -15.28
CA LEU A 336 -9.21 16.68 -15.81
C LEU A 336 -8.76 18.14 -15.69
N GLY A 337 -7.52 18.34 -15.25
CA GLY A 337 -6.81 19.62 -15.27
C GLY A 337 -5.46 19.46 -15.96
N ASP A 338 -5.22 20.25 -17.00
CA ASP A 338 -3.98 20.20 -17.79
C ASP A 338 -3.06 21.35 -17.39
N VAL A 339 -1.79 21.05 -17.12
CA VAL A 339 -0.76 22.01 -16.69
C VAL A 339 0.50 21.79 -17.51
N GLN A 340 0.93 22.82 -18.23
CA GLN A 340 2.21 22.79 -18.93
C GLN A 340 3.32 23.21 -17.95
N LEU A 341 4.28 22.32 -17.70
CA LEU A 341 5.43 22.62 -16.84
C LEU A 341 6.68 22.87 -17.69
N GLU A 342 7.34 24.00 -17.44
CA GLU A 342 8.61 24.34 -18.08
C GLU A 342 9.79 23.67 -17.36
N GLU A 343 10.68 23.01 -18.12
CA GLU A 343 11.95 22.50 -17.61
C GLU A 343 12.93 23.64 -17.24
N PRO A 344 13.83 23.43 -16.25
CA PRO A 344 14.07 22.20 -15.51
C PRO A 344 13.28 22.13 -14.20
N VAL A 345 12.54 21.04 -13.99
CA VAL A 345 11.91 20.73 -12.69
C VAL A 345 12.93 19.97 -11.85
N LYS A 346 13.72 20.69 -11.05
CA LYS A 346 14.77 20.13 -10.18
C LYS A 346 14.29 19.79 -8.77
N GLU A 347 13.12 20.29 -8.39
CA GLU A 347 12.56 20.18 -7.05
C GLU A 347 11.27 19.37 -7.08
N ALA A 348 10.93 18.78 -5.94
CA ALA A 348 9.68 18.05 -5.80
C ALA A 348 8.48 19.01 -5.94
N LEU A 349 7.60 18.71 -6.89
CA LEU A 349 6.35 19.41 -7.13
C LEU A 349 5.27 18.92 -6.17
N TRP A 350 4.70 19.82 -5.40
CA TRP A 350 3.56 19.50 -4.54
C TRP A 350 2.27 19.84 -5.26
N PHE A 351 1.22 19.05 -5.10
CA PHE A 351 -0.10 19.40 -5.60
C PHE A 351 -1.22 18.95 -4.65
N LYS A 352 -2.42 19.52 -4.84
CA LYS A 352 -3.60 19.20 -4.05
C LYS A 352 -4.87 19.49 -4.85
N PHE A 353 -5.90 18.67 -4.66
CA PHE A 353 -7.22 18.94 -5.19
C PHE A 353 -8.04 19.78 -4.21
N LEU A 354 -8.78 20.73 -4.75
CA LEU A 354 -9.61 21.68 -4.02
C LEU A 354 -10.99 21.73 -4.65
N GLN A 355 -12.01 21.61 -3.82
CA GLN A 355 -13.40 21.78 -4.20
C GLN A 355 -13.89 23.16 -3.72
N ILE A 356 -14.64 23.86 -4.57
CA ILE A 356 -15.44 25.01 -4.18
C ILE A 356 -16.90 24.59 -4.27
N ALA A 357 -17.57 24.56 -3.13
CA ALA A 357 -19.00 24.31 -3.03
C ALA A 357 -19.63 25.40 -2.16
N ARG A 358 -20.70 26.04 -2.64
CA ARG A 358 -21.45 27.07 -1.88
C ARG A 358 -20.57 28.21 -1.33
N GLY A 359 -19.52 28.58 -2.06
CA GLY A 359 -18.59 29.65 -1.67
C GLY A 359 -17.56 29.27 -0.59
N CYS A 360 -17.48 27.99 -0.21
CA CYS A 360 -16.51 27.48 0.76
C CYS A 360 -15.48 26.58 0.08
N TYR A 361 -14.21 26.71 0.49
CA TYR A 361 -13.11 25.84 0.09
C TYR A 361 -13.13 24.53 0.89
N ILE A 362 -13.26 23.40 0.20
CA ILE A 362 -13.21 22.05 0.77
C ILE A 362 -11.94 21.37 0.26
N TRP A 363 -11.02 21.09 1.18
CA TRP A 363 -9.71 20.54 0.90
C TRP A 363 -9.72 19.01 0.98
N GLU A 364 -8.99 18.34 0.07
CA GLU A 364 -8.65 16.92 0.23
C GLU A 364 -7.75 16.72 1.49
N GLY A 365 -8.05 15.77 2.37
CA GLY A 365 -7.23 15.51 3.58
C GLY A 365 -7.48 16.45 4.78
N LYS A 366 -6.57 16.47 5.78
CA LYS A 366 -6.75 17.25 7.02
C LYS A 366 -6.18 18.68 6.91
N GLY A 367 -7.07 19.69 6.90
CA GLY A 367 -6.75 21.08 7.29
C GLY A 367 -5.92 21.92 6.30
N SER A 368 -5.85 23.24 6.57
CA SER A 368 -5.12 24.30 5.85
C SER A 368 -3.70 23.90 5.40
N PRO A 369 -3.09 24.56 4.39
CA PRO A 369 -2.25 23.96 3.34
C PRO A 369 -1.07 23.14 3.88
N ALA A 370 -1.37 21.95 4.37
CA ALA A 370 -0.41 20.91 4.65
C ALA A 370 -0.22 20.08 3.37
N ARG A 371 1.06 19.82 3.09
CA ARG A 371 1.61 19.28 1.85
C ARG A 371 1.33 17.79 1.73
N ASP A 372 0.19 17.43 1.14
CA ASP A 372 -0.26 16.02 1.15
C ASP A 372 0.28 15.21 -0.05
N LEU A 373 0.34 15.76 -1.28
CA LEU A 373 0.82 15.01 -2.46
C LEU A 373 2.10 15.63 -3.03
N THR A 374 3.12 14.81 -3.30
CA THR A 374 4.41 15.25 -3.87
C THR A 374 4.90 14.36 -5.00
N ILE A 375 5.17 15.00 -6.11
CA ILE A 375 5.83 14.45 -7.29
C ILE A 375 7.32 14.82 -7.15
N ILE A 376 8.19 13.83 -6.93
CA ILE A 376 9.64 14.08 -6.85
C ILE A 376 10.22 13.90 -8.25
N PHE A 377 10.78 14.98 -8.79
CA PHE A 377 11.53 14.95 -10.05
C PHE A 377 13.01 14.72 -9.75
N GLU A 378 13.46 13.47 -9.85
CA GLU A 378 14.89 13.15 -9.94
C GLU A 378 15.16 12.58 -11.32
N ASN A 379 15.56 13.43 -12.29
CA ASN A 379 15.92 13.01 -13.66
C ASN A 379 14.87 12.13 -14.40
N PHE A 380 13.63 12.07 -13.90
CA PHE A 380 12.55 11.20 -14.33
C PHE A 380 11.18 11.76 -13.91
N VAL A 381 10.16 11.40 -14.68
CA VAL A 381 8.74 11.65 -14.41
C VAL A 381 8.24 10.61 -13.40
N LEU A 382 8.03 11.01 -12.15
CA LEU A 382 7.49 10.13 -11.11
C LEU A 382 6.52 10.90 -10.20
N ALA A 383 5.23 10.63 -10.32
CA ALA A 383 4.23 11.08 -9.35
C ALA A 383 4.08 10.03 -8.24
N ARG A 384 4.47 10.37 -7.00
CA ARG A 384 4.21 9.55 -5.82
C ARG A 384 3.10 10.21 -5.01
N THR A 385 1.87 9.71 -5.09
CA THR A 385 0.78 10.22 -4.23
C THR A 385 0.93 9.64 -2.82
N LYS A 386 0.96 10.51 -1.80
CA LYS A 386 0.83 10.13 -0.39
C LYS A 386 -0.45 10.75 0.18
N GLY A 387 -1.62 10.19 -0.12
CA GLY A 387 -2.86 10.72 0.43
C GLY A 387 -3.98 9.70 0.35
N ALA A 388 -4.67 9.48 1.47
CA ALA A 388 -5.94 8.79 1.53
C ALA A 388 -7.04 9.84 1.70
N TRP A 389 -8.08 9.76 0.89
CA TRP A 389 -9.32 10.49 1.14
C TRP A 389 -9.93 9.99 2.44
N ASN A 390 -10.09 10.89 3.41
CA ASN A 390 -10.83 10.62 4.64
C ASN A 390 -12.29 11.06 4.49
N LEU A 391 -12.98 10.51 3.50
CA LEU A 391 -14.43 10.60 3.36
C LEU A 391 -14.86 9.28 2.69
N GLY A 392 -15.85 8.59 3.27
CA GLY A 392 -16.23 7.21 2.95
C GLY A 392 -16.83 6.96 1.56
N ARG A 393 -16.30 7.54 0.49
CA ARG A 393 -16.63 7.25 -0.92
C ARG A 393 -15.34 7.26 -1.76
N LEU A 394 -15.19 6.24 -2.60
CA LEU A 394 -14.00 5.95 -3.42
C LEU A 394 -13.65 7.11 -4.36
N ALA A 395 -12.63 7.90 -4.03
CA ALA A 395 -11.96 8.80 -4.96
C ALA A 395 -10.69 8.12 -5.47
N HIS A 396 -10.62 7.86 -6.77
CA HIS A 396 -9.40 7.42 -7.44
C HIS A 396 -8.71 8.64 -8.05
N VAL A 397 -7.47 8.91 -7.62
CA VAL A 397 -6.61 9.95 -8.18
C VAL A 397 -5.76 9.35 -9.31
N LEU A 398 -5.80 9.97 -10.48
CA LEU A 398 -5.07 9.55 -11.68
C LEU A 398 -4.21 10.71 -12.17
N VAL A 399 -2.90 10.70 -11.91
CA VAL A 399 -1.99 11.69 -12.49
C VAL A 399 -1.34 11.08 -13.73
N LYS A 400 -1.58 11.67 -14.90
CA LYS A 400 -0.94 11.30 -16.17
C LYS A 400 0.00 12.43 -16.59
N ALA A 401 1.28 12.12 -16.79
CA ALA A 401 2.18 13.03 -17.48
C ALA A 401 2.19 12.64 -18.96
N LEU A 402 1.87 13.60 -19.83
CA LEU A 402 2.04 13.48 -21.27
C LEU A 402 3.29 14.30 -21.65
N VAL A 403 4.33 13.62 -22.09
CA VAL A 403 5.47 14.30 -22.71
C VAL A 403 5.01 14.68 -24.12
N ILE A 404 4.86 15.98 -24.39
CA ILE A 404 4.59 16.45 -25.75
C ILE A 404 5.94 16.85 -26.33
N SER A 405 6.66 15.85 -26.84
CA SER A 405 7.70 16.07 -27.84
C SER A 405 7.45 15.11 -28.97
N ASP A 406 7.44 15.60 -30.21
CA ASP A 406 7.21 14.82 -31.44
C ASP A 406 8.24 13.70 -31.70
N LEU A 407 9.12 13.38 -30.73
CA LEU A 407 10.14 12.34 -30.80
C LEU A 407 10.07 11.32 -29.65
N ASP A 408 8.90 10.75 -29.37
CA ASP A 408 8.80 9.62 -28.42
C ASP A 408 9.17 8.24 -29.03
N CYS A 409 9.71 8.20 -30.26
CA CYS A 409 9.98 6.93 -30.94
C CYS A 409 11.44 6.41 -30.88
N PHE A 410 12.36 7.08 -30.18
CA PHE A 410 13.81 6.75 -30.27
C PHE A 410 14.48 6.02 -29.11
N ASN A 411 13.76 5.66 -28.05
CA ASN A 411 14.36 4.95 -26.89
C ASN A 411 14.13 3.43 -26.84
N SER A 412 13.56 2.83 -27.89
CA SER A 412 13.18 1.40 -27.91
C SER A 412 14.24 0.47 -28.51
N LEU A 413 15.37 1.00 -28.97
CA LEU A 413 16.41 0.26 -29.68
C LEU A 413 17.66 -0.06 -28.84
N GLN A 414 17.64 0.22 -27.53
CA GLN A 414 18.80 -0.01 -26.66
C GLN A 414 18.96 -1.47 -26.17
N ALA A 415 18.18 -2.43 -26.68
CA ALA A 415 18.24 -3.83 -26.23
C ALA A 415 18.86 -4.83 -27.24
N GLY A 416 19.32 -4.40 -28.43
CA GLY A 416 20.08 -5.27 -29.33
C GLY A 416 19.37 -6.57 -29.75
N LEU A 417 18.04 -6.62 -29.69
CA LEU A 417 17.21 -7.72 -30.17
C LEU A 417 16.33 -7.17 -31.30
N PRO A 418 16.08 -7.95 -32.38
CA PRO A 418 15.14 -7.54 -33.41
C PRO A 418 13.78 -7.21 -32.79
N ALA A 419 13.13 -6.13 -33.24
CA ALA A 419 11.87 -5.62 -32.68
C ALA A 419 10.77 -6.70 -32.56
N SER A 420 10.79 -7.70 -33.44
CA SER A 420 9.92 -8.88 -33.39
C SER A 420 10.16 -9.80 -32.18
N ALA A 421 11.39 -9.89 -31.68
CA ALA A 421 11.75 -10.63 -30.48
C ALA A 421 11.37 -9.85 -29.21
N ILE A 422 11.52 -8.52 -29.21
CA ILE A 422 11.10 -7.64 -28.11
C ILE A 422 9.58 -7.65 -27.97
N GLN A 423 8.83 -7.54 -29.06
CA GLN A 423 7.36 -7.58 -29.06
C GLN A 423 6.80 -8.87 -28.46
N SER A 424 7.41 -10.01 -28.80
CA SER A 424 7.01 -11.32 -28.28
C SER A 424 7.38 -11.46 -26.80
N LEU A 425 8.55 -10.95 -26.39
CA LEU A 425 8.99 -10.90 -24.99
C LEU A 425 8.16 -9.93 -24.14
N GLN A 426 7.70 -8.79 -24.69
CA GLN A 426 6.88 -7.80 -24.01
C GLN A 426 5.45 -8.29 -23.80
N LEU A 427 4.87 -9.00 -24.79
CA LEU A 427 3.56 -9.63 -24.68
C LEU A 427 3.60 -10.77 -23.65
N VAL A 428 4.67 -11.57 -23.66
CA VAL A 428 4.94 -12.58 -22.64
C VAL A 428 5.22 -11.92 -21.30
N GLN A 429 5.94 -10.79 -21.20
CA GLN A 429 6.21 -10.04 -19.96
C GLN A 429 4.98 -9.33 -19.40
N ASN A 430 4.05 -8.87 -20.23
CA ASN A 430 2.78 -8.28 -19.77
C ASN A 430 1.79 -9.37 -19.36
N ALA A 431 1.74 -10.49 -20.09
CA ALA A 431 1.01 -11.69 -19.67
C ALA A 431 1.61 -12.31 -18.40
N THR A 432 2.95 -12.34 -18.29
CA THR A 432 3.64 -12.81 -17.09
C THR A 432 3.72 -11.77 -15.99
N ALA A 433 3.61 -10.46 -16.20
CA ALA A 433 3.48 -9.48 -15.13
C ALA A 433 2.12 -9.61 -14.43
N GLY A 434 1.08 -9.99 -15.17
CA GLY A 434 -0.16 -10.51 -14.62
C GLY A 434 0.01 -11.80 -13.80
N LEU A 435 1.02 -12.64 -14.09
CA LEU A 435 1.36 -13.86 -13.33
C LEU A 435 2.36 -13.61 -12.17
N TYR A 436 3.34 -12.70 -12.32
CA TYR A 436 4.41 -12.39 -11.36
C TYR A 436 3.89 -11.53 -10.21
N CYS A 437 2.86 -10.69 -10.45
CA CYS A 437 2.11 -10.06 -9.36
C CYS A 437 1.43 -11.10 -8.44
N TYR A 438 1.16 -12.32 -8.92
CA TYR A 438 0.69 -13.44 -8.10
C TYR A 438 1.82 -14.37 -7.63
N GLN A 439 2.96 -14.41 -8.33
CA GLN A 439 4.10 -15.28 -7.97
C GLN A 439 5.00 -14.65 -6.89
N LEU A 440 5.04 -13.32 -6.77
CA LEU A 440 5.63 -12.59 -5.64
C LEU A 440 4.86 -12.80 -4.32
N LEU A 441 3.71 -13.49 -4.35
CA LEU A 441 2.92 -13.90 -3.18
C LEU A 441 3.11 -15.36 -2.76
N LEU A 442 4.12 -16.07 -3.29
CA LEU A 442 4.45 -17.44 -2.86
C LEU A 442 5.96 -17.62 -2.60
N PRO A 443 6.37 -18.21 -1.46
CA PRO A 443 7.67 -18.85 -1.37
C PRO A 443 7.65 -20.15 -2.19
N LEU A 444 8.70 -20.34 -2.99
CA LEU A 444 9.04 -21.64 -3.57
C LEU A 444 9.43 -22.58 -2.42
N HIS A 445 8.66 -23.64 -2.20
CA HIS A 445 9.24 -24.95 -1.87
C HIS A 445 8.26 -26.09 -2.16
N HIS A 446 8.72 -27.02 -3.00
CA HIS A 446 8.37 -28.44 -2.86
C HIS A 446 9.42 -29.07 -1.92
N PRO A 447 9.04 -30.07 -1.12
CA PRO A 447 9.49 -31.40 -1.49
C PRO A 447 8.36 -32.43 -1.48
N SER A 448 8.67 -33.55 -2.12
CA SER A 448 7.88 -34.75 -2.33
C SER A 448 7.41 -35.37 -1.02
N ILE A 449 6.13 -35.78 -0.94
CA ILE A 449 5.71 -36.88 -0.07
C ILE A 449 4.76 -37.77 -0.87
N HIS A 450 5.17 -39.03 -1.01
CA HIS A 450 4.41 -40.16 -1.50
C HIS A 450 3.19 -40.45 -0.63
N LEU A 451 2.08 -40.83 -1.27
CA LEU A 451 1.23 -41.94 -0.87
C LEU A 451 0.70 -42.62 -2.13
#